data_AF-M1C0Y6-F1
#
_entry.id   AF-M1C0Y6-F1
#
_cell.length_a   1.000
_cell.length_b   1.000
_cell.length_c   1.000
_cell.angle_alpha   90.00
_cell.angle_beta   90.00
_cell.angle_gamma   90.00
#
_symmetry.space_group_name_H-M   'P 1'
#
loop_
_entity.id
_entity.type
_entity.pdbx_description
1 polymer ?
#
loop_
_entity_poly.entity_id
_entity_poly.type
_entity_poly.pdbx_seq_one_letter_code
_entity_poly.pdbx_strand_id
1 'polypeptide(L)'
;MTTVGYGDLVPNSATTKLLACVFVFSGMALVGLVLSKAADYLVEKQETLLIKALHMGCRVGPSEILEEIETNKVRYKCFMVAAFLIMLIIIGTVVLTRVEKFDTVDAFYCVCATITTLGYGDKSFSTKAGRIFSIFWILTSTLCLGRFFLYVAEWNTEKRQKEIVKWVLSRRMTNVDLEEADLDDDGVVGAAEFVIYKLKEMGKINQHDVAAVLKEFESLDVDQSGTLSTADLTLAQSS
;
A
#
# COMPACT_ATOMS: atom_id res chain seq x y z
N MET A 1 18.50 0.08 -10.97
CA MET A 1 19.13 1.31 -10.44
C MET A 1 18.42 1.75 -9.17
N THR A 2 19.11 2.42 -8.24
CA THR A 2 18.61 2.80 -6.90
C THR A 2 18.64 4.32 -6.64
N THR A 3 18.87 5.12 -7.70
CA THR A 3 18.93 6.60 -7.68
C THR A 3 19.91 7.27 -6.71
N VAL A 4 20.72 6.53 -5.95
CA VAL A 4 21.68 7.11 -4.97
C VAL A 4 22.68 8.07 -5.62
N GLY A 5 23.34 7.66 -6.70
CA GLY A 5 24.18 8.57 -7.50
C GLY A 5 25.33 9.25 -6.77
N TYR A 6 26.22 8.49 -6.10
CA TYR A 6 27.39 9.05 -5.38
C TYR A 6 28.29 10.01 -6.18
N GLY A 7 28.29 9.91 -7.52
CA GLY A 7 29.10 10.79 -8.36
C GLY A 7 30.61 10.54 -8.29
N ASP A 8 31.06 9.50 -7.58
CA ASP A 8 32.46 9.07 -7.51
C ASP A 8 32.95 8.46 -8.84
N LEU A 9 32.03 7.95 -9.66
CA LEU A 9 32.26 7.48 -11.02
C LEU A 9 31.21 8.08 -11.96
N VAL A 10 31.66 8.83 -12.97
CA VAL A 10 30.79 9.52 -13.93
C VAL A 10 31.22 9.31 -15.39
N PRO A 11 30.28 9.22 -16.34
CA PRO A 11 30.59 9.12 -17.76
C PRO A 11 31.29 10.40 -18.26
N ASN A 12 32.45 10.22 -18.91
CA ASN A 12 33.31 11.32 -19.36
C ASN A 12 33.11 11.71 -20.85
N SER A 13 32.45 10.88 -21.66
CA SER A 13 32.25 11.12 -23.09
C SER A 13 30.77 11.33 -23.44
N ALA A 14 30.48 12.08 -24.51
CA ALA A 14 29.12 12.36 -24.95
C ALA A 14 28.30 11.08 -25.21
N THR A 15 28.91 10.07 -25.82
CA THR A 15 28.26 8.77 -26.08
C THR A 15 27.92 8.04 -24.78
N THR A 16 28.86 7.97 -23.83
CA THR A 16 28.61 7.33 -22.52
C THR A 16 27.56 8.07 -21.70
N LYS A 17 27.46 9.40 -21.81
CA LYS A 17 26.41 10.20 -21.16
C LYS A 17 25.03 9.88 -21.73
N LEU A 18 24.89 9.83 -23.06
CA LEU A 18 23.63 9.46 -23.72
C LEU A 18 23.19 8.03 -23.37
N LEU A 19 24.13 7.09 -23.37
CA LEU A 19 23.85 5.70 -22.97
C LEU A 19 23.44 5.62 -21.49
N ALA A 20 24.07 6.40 -20.61
CA ALA A 20 23.68 6.49 -19.21
C ALA A 20 22.23 6.99 -19.06
N CYS A 21 21.79 7.99 -19.84
CA CYS A 21 20.40 8.45 -19.82
C CYS A 21 19.40 7.32 -20.14
N VAL A 22 19.64 6.55 -21.21
CA VAL A 22 18.79 5.41 -21.60
C VAL A 22 18.80 4.33 -20.51
N PHE A 23 19.97 4.04 -19.93
CA PHE A 23 20.14 3.05 -18.87
C PHE A 23 19.42 3.45 -17.57
N VAL A 24 19.39 4.75 -17.24
CA VAL A 24 18.67 5.25 -16.06
C VAL A 24 17.17 4.99 -16.18
N PHE A 25 16.53 5.38 -17.27
CA PHE A 25 15.09 5.17 -17.42
C PHE A 25 14.71 3.69 -17.50
N SER A 26 15.41 2.91 -18.32
CA SER A 26 15.14 1.47 -18.46
C SER A 26 15.44 0.70 -17.15
N GLY A 27 16.53 1.03 -16.47
CA GLY A 27 16.93 0.40 -15.22
C GLY A 27 16.04 0.77 -14.03
N MET A 28 15.43 1.95 -14.04
CA MET A 28 14.41 2.34 -13.06
C MET A 28 13.10 1.59 -13.28
N ALA A 29 12.63 1.51 -14.53
CA ALA A 29 11.43 0.76 -14.87
C ALA A 29 11.57 -0.73 -14.49
N LEU A 30 12.69 -1.36 -14.84
CA LEU A 30 12.95 -2.76 -14.52
C LEU A 30 13.04 -3.01 -13.01
N VAL A 31 13.74 -2.16 -12.26
CA VAL A 31 13.77 -2.29 -10.79
C VAL A 31 12.39 -2.08 -10.18
N GLY A 32 11.59 -1.14 -10.67
CA GLY A 32 10.21 -0.96 -10.22
C GLY A 32 9.34 -2.20 -10.41
N LEU A 33 9.43 -2.84 -11.58
CA LEU A 33 8.68 -4.07 -11.88
C LEU A 33 9.14 -5.28 -11.05
N VAL A 34 10.45 -5.44 -10.86
CA VAL A 34 10.99 -6.51 -10.01
C VAL A 34 10.63 -6.25 -8.55
N LEU A 35 10.69 -5.00 -8.10
CA LEU A 35 10.33 -4.60 -6.76
C LEU A 35 8.87 -4.89 -6.44
N SER A 36 7.94 -4.56 -7.34
CA SER A 36 6.51 -4.81 -7.11
C SER A 36 6.25 -6.30 -6.94
N LYS A 37 6.74 -7.14 -7.86
CA LYS A 37 6.59 -8.60 -7.78
C LYS A 37 7.28 -9.21 -6.55
N ALA A 38 8.48 -8.75 -6.21
CA ALA A 38 9.19 -9.21 -5.02
C ALA A 38 8.56 -8.70 -3.72
N ALA A 39 7.86 -7.55 -3.75
CA ALA A 39 7.09 -7.04 -2.63
C ALA A 39 5.91 -7.92 -2.33
N ASP A 40 5.09 -8.19 -3.34
CA ASP A 40 3.90 -9.01 -3.20
C ASP A 40 4.27 -10.40 -2.64
N TYR A 41 5.34 -11.01 -3.20
CA TYR A 41 5.84 -12.31 -2.72
C TYR A 41 6.38 -12.30 -1.29
N LEU A 42 7.21 -11.30 -0.91
CA LEU A 42 7.79 -11.24 0.43
C LEU A 42 6.73 -10.91 1.50
N VAL A 43 5.77 -10.05 1.15
CA VAL A 43 4.69 -9.65 2.05
C VAL A 43 3.74 -10.83 2.30
N GLU A 44 3.29 -11.55 1.27
CA GLU A 44 2.46 -12.76 1.44
C GLU A 44 3.16 -13.82 2.31
N LYS A 45 4.46 -14.00 2.13
CA LYS A 45 5.22 -15.01 2.89
C LYS A 45 5.43 -14.60 4.35
N GLN A 46 5.64 -13.30 4.62
CA GLN A 46 5.72 -12.77 5.98
C GLN A 46 4.37 -12.83 6.71
N GLU A 47 3.27 -12.55 6.01
CA GLU A 47 1.91 -12.70 6.53
C GLU A 47 1.62 -14.14 6.96
N THR A 48 1.95 -15.11 6.09
CA THR A 48 1.71 -16.54 6.36
C THR A 48 2.54 -17.07 7.54
N LEU A 49 3.79 -16.62 7.69
CA LEU A 49 4.67 -17.06 8.78
C LEU A 49 4.32 -16.44 10.12
N LEU A 50 3.94 -15.15 10.14
CA LEU A 50 3.45 -14.48 11.35
C LEU A 50 2.15 -15.12 11.85
N ILE A 51 1.19 -15.36 10.95
CA ILE A 51 -0.07 -16.03 11.27
C ILE A 51 0.18 -17.45 11.81
N LYS A 52 1.11 -18.21 11.21
CA LYS A 52 1.48 -19.56 11.68
C LYS A 52 2.19 -19.56 13.03
N ALA A 53 3.09 -18.60 13.29
CA ALA A 53 3.79 -18.49 14.57
C ALA A 53 2.83 -18.11 15.71
N LEU A 54 1.86 -17.24 15.43
CA LEU A 54 0.81 -16.86 16.38
C LEU A 54 -0.13 -18.02 16.70
N HIS A 55 -0.52 -18.81 15.69
CA HIS A 55 -1.40 -19.97 15.88
C HIS A 55 -0.77 -21.10 16.72
N MET A 56 0.56 -21.08 16.92
CA MET A 56 1.28 -22.07 17.73
C MET A 56 1.31 -21.71 19.22
N GLY A 57 0.96 -20.46 19.59
CA GLY A 57 1.16 -19.91 20.94
C GLY A 57 -0.08 -19.73 21.83
N CYS A 58 -1.31 -19.68 21.29
CA CYS A 58 -2.49 -19.28 22.08
C CYS A 58 -3.65 -20.29 22.05
N ARG A 59 -4.10 -20.70 23.25
CA ARG A 59 -5.41 -21.35 23.52
C ARG A 59 -6.50 -20.27 23.77
N VAL A 60 -6.61 -19.29 22.89
CA VAL A 60 -7.61 -18.21 22.96
C VAL A 60 -8.42 -18.25 21.66
N GLY A 61 -9.72 -17.93 21.72
CA GLY A 61 -10.68 -18.10 20.63
C GLY A 61 -10.16 -17.62 19.26
N PRO A 62 -10.19 -18.44 18.20
CA PRO A 62 -9.61 -18.09 16.90
C PRO A 62 -10.19 -16.82 16.27
N SER A 63 -11.45 -16.49 16.56
CA SER A 63 -12.21 -15.39 15.92
C SER A 63 -11.83 -14.00 16.46
N GLU A 64 -11.71 -13.82 17.78
CA GLU A 64 -11.40 -12.51 18.37
C GLU A 64 -9.96 -12.07 18.08
N ILE A 65 -9.02 -13.02 18.07
CA ILE A 65 -7.62 -12.76 17.69
C ILE A 65 -7.51 -12.42 16.20
N LEU A 66 -8.30 -13.08 15.33
CA LEU A 66 -8.31 -12.78 13.90
C LEU A 66 -8.80 -11.36 13.62
N GLU A 67 -9.87 -10.92 14.28
CA GLU A 67 -10.39 -9.55 14.12
C GLU A 67 -9.41 -8.48 14.63
N GLU A 68 -8.74 -8.73 15.76
CA GLU A 68 -7.73 -7.79 16.30
C GLU A 68 -6.48 -7.72 15.40
N ILE A 69 -6.05 -8.86 14.84
CA ILE A 69 -4.94 -8.94 13.89
C ILE A 69 -5.30 -8.26 12.57
N GLU A 70 -6.51 -8.48 12.04
CA GLU A 70 -6.97 -7.83 10.80
C GLU A 70 -7.03 -6.31 10.97
N THR A 71 -7.52 -5.85 12.13
CA THR A 71 -7.61 -4.42 12.46
C THR A 71 -6.24 -3.74 12.61
N ASN A 72 -5.23 -4.47 13.08
CA ASN A 72 -3.87 -3.97 13.32
C ASN A 72 -2.84 -4.48 12.29
N LYS A 73 -3.27 -5.14 11.20
CA LYS A 73 -2.37 -5.80 10.24
C LYS A 73 -1.33 -4.85 9.67
N VAL A 74 -1.77 -3.70 9.18
CA VAL A 74 -0.90 -2.65 8.62
C VAL A 74 0.06 -2.10 9.69
N ARG A 75 -0.37 -2.08 10.95
CA ARG A 75 0.48 -1.64 12.06
C ARG A 75 1.68 -2.55 12.27
N TYR A 76 1.43 -3.85 12.33
CA TYR A 76 2.49 -4.84 12.47
C TYR A 76 3.42 -4.86 11.27
N LYS A 77 2.89 -4.73 10.05
CA LYS A 77 3.70 -4.60 8.82
C LYS A 77 4.64 -3.39 8.89
N CYS A 78 4.12 -2.23 9.26
CA CYS A 78 4.90 -1.00 9.41
C CYS A 78 6.02 -1.17 10.45
N PHE A 79 5.72 -1.76 11.61
CA PHE A 79 6.70 -2.01 12.66
C PHE A 79 7.79 -3.00 12.23
N MET A 80 7.41 -4.10 11.59
CA MET A 80 8.37 -5.11 11.09
C MET A 80 9.34 -4.52 10.06
N VAL A 81 8.85 -3.71 9.12
CA VAL A 81 9.70 -3.03 8.14
C VAL A 81 10.60 -1.99 8.80
N ALA A 82 10.07 -1.21 9.76
CA ALA A 82 10.89 -0.25 10.52
C ALA A 82 12.03 -0.94 11.28
N ALA A 83 11.75 -2.06 11.95
CA ALA A 83 12.76 -2.86 12.64
C ALA A 83 13.83 -3.40 11.68
N PHE A 84 13.42 -3.91 10.51
CA PHE A 84 14.35 -4.39 9.49
C PHE A 84 15.19 -3.24 8.90
N LEU A 85 14.61 -2.05 8.70
CA LEU A 85 15.33 -0.87 8.25
C LEU A 85 16.42 -0.45 9.26
N ILE A 86 16.09 -0.44 10.56
CA ILE A 86 17.06 -0.17 11.63
C ILE A 86 18.20 -1.21 11.61
N MET A 87 17.88 -2.49 11.43
CA MET A 87 18.89 -3.55 11.29
C MET A 87 19.83 -3.27 10.10
N LEU A 88 19.31 -2.89 8.94
CA LEU A 88 20.11 -2.55 7.76
C LEU A 88 21.00 -1.34 7.99
N ILE A 89 20.52 -0.34 8.73
CA ILE A 89 21.31 0.85 9.13
C ILE A 89 22.50 0.44 10.00
N ILE A 90 22.26 -0.41 11.01
CA ILE A 90 23.30 -0.90 11.91
C ILE A 90 24.35 -1.71 11.12
N ILE A 91 23.90 -2.64 10.27
CA ILE A 91 24.81 -3.46 9.44
C ILE A 91 25.65 -2.57 8.52
N GLY A 92 25.04 -1.62 7.81
CA GLY A 92 25.76 -0.71 6.93
C GLY A 92 26.82 0.11 7.67
N THR A 93 26.47 0.59 8.87
CA THR A 93 27.37 1.40 9.70
C THR A 93 28.57 0.58 10.15
N VAL A 94 28.33 -0.65 10.65
CA VAL A 94 29.41 -1.57 11.05
C VAL A 94 30.33 -1.90 9.87
N VAL A 95 29.78 -2.14 8.68
CA VAL A 95 30.58 -2.43 7.49
C VAL A 95 31.45 -1.23 7.10
N LEU A 96 30.90 -0.01 7.05
CA LEU A 96 31.69 1.18 6.72
C LEU A 96 32.79 1.47 7.76
N THR A 97 32.50 1.31 9.06
CA THR A 97 33.52 1.49 10.10
C THR A 97 34.61 0.42 10.05
N ARG A 98 34.28 -0.84 9.74
CA ARG A 98 35.27 -1.94 9.74
C ARG A 98 36.05 -2.08 8.43
N VAL A 99 35.39 -1.88 7.29
CA VAL A 99 35.96 -2.12 5.96
C VAL A 99 36.54 -0.84 5.37
N GLU A 100 35.79 0.26 5.41
CA GLU A 100 36.23 1.56 4.89
C GLU A 100 36.98 2.40 5.95
N LYS A 101 37.01 1.95 7.21
CA LYS A 101 37.68 2.61 8.35
C LYS A 101 37.17 4.03 8.62
N PHE A 102 35.90 4.30 8.31
CA PHE A 102 35.27 5.58 8.64
C PHE A 102 35.02 5.70 10.14
N ASP A 103 35.04 6.94 10.64
CA ASP A 103 34.52 7.23 11.97
C ASP A 103 33.05 6.78 12.09
N THR A 104 32.61 6.46 13.30
CA THR A 104 31.27 5.90 13.54
C THR A 104 30.17 6.87 13.09
N VAL A 105 30.33 8.17 13.34
CA VAL A 105 29.32 9.20 12.97
C VAL A 105 29.28 9.36 11.46
N ASP A 106 30.45 9.38 10.84
CA ASP A 106 30.61 9.50 9.39
C ASP A 106 30.07 8.30 8.63
N ALA A 107 30.29 7.10 9.16
CA ALA A 107 29.72 5.86 8.65
C ALA A 107 28.19 5.90 8.72
N PHE A 108 27.62 6.29 9.87
CA PHE A 108 26.18 6.41 10.05
C PHE A 108 25.57 7.47 9.11
N TYR A 109 26.21 8.63 8.97
CA TYR A 109 25.80 9.66 8.03
C TYR A 109 25.78 9.16 6.59
N CYS A 110 26.86 8.51 6.15
CA CYS A 110 26.95 7.90 4.83
C CYS A 110 25.83 6.87 4.61
N VAL A 111 25.56 5.99 5.59
CA VAL A 111 24.45 5.03 5.52
C VAL A 111 23.12 5.74 5.32
N CYS A 112 22.81 6.73 6.14
CA CYS A 112 21.56 7.49 6.06
C CYS A 112 21.41 8.16 4.69
N ALA A 113 22.45 8.84 4.20
CA ALA A 113 22.46 9.47 2.88
C ALA A 113 22.28 8.45 1.74
N THR A 114 22.78 7.23 1.91
CA THR A 114 22.68 6.18 0.91
C THR A 114 21.30 5.56 0.84
N ILE A 115 20.73 5.18 1.99
CA ILE A 115 19.41 4.53 2.08
C ILE A 115 18.31 5.49 1.60
N THR A 116 18.44 6.78 1.92
CA THR A 116 17.52 7.84 1.48
C THR A 116 17.76 8.29 0.04
N THR A 117 18.71 7.67 -0.67
CA THR A 117 19.06 7.97 -2.06
C THR A 117 19.59 9.40 -2.30
N LEU A 118 20.02 10.10 -1.25
CA LEU A 118 20.67 11.41 -1.35
C LEU A 118 22.07 11.29 -1.99
N GLY A 119 22.85 10.32 -1.51
CA GLY A 119 24.14 9.94 -2.09
C GLY A 119 25.11 11.09 -2.35
N TYR A 120 25.38 11.94 -1.34
CA TYR A 120 26.20 13.15 -1.49
C TYR A 120 27.60 12.94 -2.06
N GLY A 121 28.16 11.73 -1.99
CA GLY A 121 29.45 11.41 -2.61
C GLY A 121 30.68 11.85 -1.82
N ASP A 122 30.51 12.51 -0.69
CA ASP A 122 31.59 12.92 0.22
C ASP A 122 32.27 11.69 0.85
N LYS A 123 31.48 10.65 1.15
CA LYS A 123 31.93 9.33 1.59
C LYS A 123 31.20 8.24 0.81
N SER A 124 31.95 7.25 0.36
CA SER A 124 31.41 6.15 -0.45
C SER A 124 32.17 4.86 -0.23
N PHE A 125 31.55 3.74 -0.63
CA PHE A 125 32.17 2.42 -0.62
C PHE A 125 33.30 2.38 -1.66
N SER A 126 34.54 2.58 -1.22
CA SER A 126 35.70 2.71 -2.09
C SER A 126 36.50 1.42 -2.18
N THR A 127 36.51 0.60 -1.14
CA THR A 127 37.21 -0.69 -1.18
C THR A 127 36.48 -1.69 -2.09
N LYS A 128 37.24 -2.65 -2.64
CA LYS A 128 36.67 -3.73 -3.46
C LYS A 128 35.60 -4.53 -2.70
N ALA A 129 35.85 -4.83 -1.42
CA ALA A 129 34.91 -5.55 -0.57
C ALA A 129 33.65 -4.72 -0.26
N GLY A 130 33.82 -3.44 0.09
CA GLY A 130 32.72 -2.51 0.34
C GLY A 130 31.84 -2.33 -0.89
N ARG A 131 32.42 -2.24 -2.09
CA ARG A 131 31.67 -2.15 -3.36
C ARG A 131 30.82 -3.38 -3.61
N ILE A 132 31.37 -4.59 -3.45
CA ILE A 132 30.59 -5.83 -3.62
C ILE A 132 29.42 -5.89 -2.63
N PHE A 133 29.66 -5.56 -1.37
CA PHE A 133 28.62 -5.47 -0.35
C PHE A 133 27.53 -4.45 -0.73
N SER A 134 27.96 -3.26 -1.18
CA SER A 134 27.06 -2.14 -1.48
C SER A 134 26.04 -2.48 -2.57
N ILE A 135 26.38 -3.32 -3.55
CA ILE A 135 25.46 -3.72 -4.63
C ILE A 135 24.18 -4.33 -4.06
N PHE A 136 24.31 -5.31 -3.17
CA PHE A 136 23.16 -6.00 -2.58
C PHE A 136 22.52 -5.20 -1.45
N TRP A 137 23.34 -4.54 -0.63
CA TRP A 137 22.87 -3.80 0.53
C TRP A 137 22.10 -2.55 0.14
N ILE A 138 22.61 -1.73 -0.80
CA ILE A 138 21.91 -0.52 -1.28
C ILE A 138 20.58 -0.90 -1.93
N LEU A 139 20.56 -1.96 -2.74
CA LEU A 139 19.31 -2.44 -3.32
C LEU A 139 18.33 -2.82 -2.21
N THR A 140 18.72 -3.66 -1.26
CA THR A 140 17.81 -4.13 -0.20
C THR A 140 17.31 -2.98 0.68
N SER A 141 18.19 -2.04 1.06
CA SER A 141 17.86 -0.95 1.98
C SER A 141 16.99 0.13 1.36
N THR A 142 17.24 0.53 0.11
CA THR A 142 16.40 1.48 -0.62
C THR A 142 15.00 0.94 -0.87
N LEU A 143 14.88 -0.36 -1.20
CA LEU A 143 13.58 -1.02 -1.34
C LEU A 143 12.83 -1.11 -0.01
N CYS A 144 13.54 -1.39 1.09
CA CYS A 144 12.97 -1.40 2.43
C CYS A 144 12.41 -0.02 2.82
N LEU A 145 13.16 1.06 2.55
CA LEU A 145 12.70 2.43 2.81
C LEU A 145 11.46 2.79 1.98
N GLY A 146 11.43 2.43 0.70
CA GLY A 146 10.25 2.65 -0.14
C GLY A 146 8.99 1.97 0.42
N ARG A 147 9.11 0.71 0.86
CA ARG A 147 8.00 -0.01 1.51
C ARG A 147 7.58 0.61 2.83
N PHE A 148 8.53 1.11 3.62
CA PHE A 148 8.21 1.80 4.87
C PHE A 148 7.28 2.99 4.61
N PHE A 149 7.56 3.82 3.61
CA PHE A 149 6.68 4.93 3.25
C PHE A 149 5.30 4.48 2.76
N LEU A 150 5.23 3.40 1.96
CA LEU A 150 3.94 2.85 1.53
C LEU A 150 3.09 2.37 2.72
N TYR A 151 3.69 1.69 3.69
CA TYR A 151 2.97 1.24 4.89
C TYR A 151 2.55 2.39 5.80
N VAL A 152 3.36 3.44 5.91
CA VAL A 152 2.95 4.67 6.64
C VAL A 152 1.76 5.34 5.93
N ALA A 153 1.77 5.40 4.60
CA ALA A 153 0.66 5.94 3.83
C ALA A 153 -0.61 5.08 3.96
N GLU A 154 -0.47 3.76 3.88
CA GLU A 154 -1.57 2.80 4.08
C GLU A 154 -2.16 2.95 5.50
N TRP A 155 -1.31 3.00 6.53
CA TRP A 155 -1.74 3.23 7.91
C TRP A 155 -2.56 4.51 8.05
N ASN A 156 -2.06 5.62 7.50
CA ASN A 156 -2.74 6.91 7.59
C ASN A 156 -4.08 6.87 6.85
N THR A 157 -4.12 6.20 5.70
CA THR A 157 -5.33 5.99 4.91
C THR A 157 -6.34 5.17 5.69
N GLU A 158 -5.96 4.02 6.26
CA GLU A 158 -6.86 3.19 7.08
C GLU A 158 -7.41 3.94 8.29
N LYS A 159 -6.55 4.69 9.00
CA LYS A 159 -6.98 5.50 10.13
C LYS A 159 -8.03 6.52 9.69
N ARG A 160 -7.77 7.22 8.58
CA ARG A 160 -8.69 8.21 8.01
C ARG A 160 -10.01 7.57 7.59
N GLN A 161 -9.97 6.40 6.95
CA GLN A 161 -11.16 5.65 6.54
C GLN A 161 -12.01 5.24 7.75
N LYS A 162 -11.39 4.72 8.81
CA LYS A 162 -12.10 4.37 10.06
C LYS A 162 -12.75 5.59 10.72
N GLU A 163 -12.09 6.74 10.69
CA GLU A 163 -12.64 8.01 11.20
C GLU A 163 -13.84 8.49 10.39
N ILE A 164 -13.77 8.42 9.05
CA ILE A 164 -14.89 8.78 8.15
C ILE A 164 -16.09 7.87 8.43
N VAL A 165 -15.89 6.55 8.44
CA VAL A 165 -16.96 5.58 8.74
C VAL A 165 -17.62 5.88 10.09
N LYS A 166 -16.82 6.08 11.15
CA LYS A 166 -17.36 6.40 12.47
C LYS A 166 -18.14 7.72 12.47
N TRP A 167 -17.66 8.73 11.75
CA TRP A 167 -18.35 10.00 11.60
C TRP A 167 -19.68 9.86 10.85
N VAL A 168 -19.71 9.14 9.72
CA VAL A 168 -20.92 8.92 8.92
C VAL A 168 -21.99 8.17 9.73
N LEU A 169 -21.59 7.16 10.52
CA LEU A 169 -22.50 6.37 11.35
C LEU A 169 -23.05 7.13 12.56
N SER A 170 -22.29 8.07 13.12
CA SER A 170 -22.69 8.84 14.31
C SER A 170 -23.35 10.19 13.99
N ARG A 171 -23.19 10.69 12.77
CA ARG A 171 -23.83 11.93 12.30
C ARG A 171 -25.34 11.74 12.14
N ARG A 172 -26.10 12.73 12.63
CA ARG A 172 -27.55 12.84 12.41
C ARG A 172 -27.87 13.20 10.95
N MET A 173 -28.93 12.60 10.40
CA MET A 173 -29.47 12.92 9.08
C MET A 173 -30.09 14.32 9.09
N THR A 174 -29.96 15.02 7.96
CA THR A 174 -30.67 16.26 7.65
C THR A 174 -31.77 16.00 6.62
N ASN A 175 -32.62 16.99 6.34
CA ASN A 175 -33.66 16.85 5.31
C ASN A 175 -33.06 16.70 3.90
N VAL A 176 -31.96 17.39 3.61
CA VAL A 176 -31.25 17.24 2.33
C VAL A 176 -30.68 15.84 2.20
N ASP A 177 -30.15 15.27 3.29
CA ASP A 177 -29.65 13.89 3.30
C ASP A 177 -30.78 12.85 3.11
N LEU A 178 -32.02 13.19 3.48
CA LEU A 178 -33.20 12.33 3.23
C LEU A 178 -33.61 12.39 1.76
N GLU A 179 -33.69 13.59 1.18
CA GLU A 179 -33.96 13.77 -0.26
C GLU A 179 -32.92 13.07 -1.14
N GLU A 180 -31.65 13.03 -0.73
CA GLU A 180 -30.61 12.29 -1.46
C GLU A 180 -30.59 10.77 -1.22
N ALA A 181 -31.27 10.31 -0.17
CA ALA A 181 -31.38 8.89 0.17
C ALA A 181 -32.58 8.23 -0.51
N ASP A 182 -33.65 9.01 -0.74
CA ASP A 182 -34.83 8.64 -1.52
C ASP A 182 -34.42 8.35 -2.98
N LEU A 183 -34.43 7.08 -3.37
CA LEU A 183 -33.98 6.63 -4.69
C LEU A 183 -35.13 6.55 -5.70
N ASP A 184 -36.36 6.42 -5.22
CA ASP A 184 -37.56 6.29 -6.05
C ASP A 184 -38.44 7.57 -6.07
N ASP A 185 -37.98 8.64 -5.41
CA ASP A 185 -38.62 9.96 -5.32
C ASP A 185 -40.05 9.91 -4.72
N ASP A 186 -40.33 8.95 -3.83
CA ASP A 186 -41.66 8.79 -3.20
C ASP A 186 -41.88 9.68 -1.96
N GLY A 187 -40.81 10.35 -1.49
CA GLY A 187 -40.81 11.26 -0.35
C GLY A 187 -40.64 10.58 1.01
N VAL A 188 -40.43 9.28 1.07
CA VAL A 188 -40.03 8.53 2.27
C VAL A 188 -38.71 7.80 2.03
N VAL A 189 -38.03 7.39 3.10
CA VAL A 189 -36.77 6.65 2.98
C VAL A 189 -36.91 5.32 3.69
N GLY A 190 -36.90 4.25 2.89
CA GLY A 190 -36.89 2.88 3.37
C GLY A 190 -35.58 2.49 4.04
N ALA A 191 -35.59 1.37 4.76
CA ALA A 191 -34.39 0.87 5.43
C ALA A 191 -33.25 0.54 4.43
N ALA A 192 -33.59 0.03 3.24
CA ALA A 192 -32.62 -0.30 2.20
C ALA A 192 -31.96 0.95 1.61
N GLU A 193 -32.75 1.96 1.28
CA GLU A 193 -32.30 3.26 0.79
C GLU A 193 -31.40 3.97 1.80
N PHE A 194 -31.79 3.96 3.08
CA PHE A 194 -30.95 4.48 4.15
C PHE A 194 -29.60 3.76 4.23
N VAL A 195 -29.57 2.44 4.07
CA VAL A 195 -28.32 1.66 4.05
C VAL A 195 -27.48 2.00 2.82
N ILE A 196 -28.08 2.09 1.62
CA ILE A 196 -27.38 2.48 0.38
C ILE A 196 -26.80 3.89 0.55
N TYR A 197 -27.58 4.84 1.06
CA TYR A 197 -27.13 6.20 1.36
C TYR A 197 -25.93 6.21 2.31
N LYS A 198 -26.00 5.47 3.43
CA LYS A 198 -24.87 5.38 4.38
C LYS A 198 -23.65 4.73 3.75
N LEU A 199 -23.81 3.71 2.90
CA LEU A 199 -22.71 3.09 2.16
C LEU A 199 -22.07 4.06 1.15
N LYS A 200 -22.89 4.89 0.48
CA LYS A 200 -22.46 5.96 -0.43
C LYS A 200 -21.63 7.01 0.32
N GLU A 201 -22.14 7.52 1.45
CA GLU A 201 -21.45 8.50 2.30
C GLU A 201 -20.14 7.96 2.89
N MET A 202 -20.06 6.65 3.18
CA MET A 202 -18.82 6.00 3.60
C MET A 202 -17.83 5.76 2.45
N GLY A 203 -18.19 6.11 1.21
CA GLY A 203 -17.37 5.87 0.02
C GLY A 203 -17.18 4.40 -0.32
N LYS A 204 -18.12 3.52 0.10
CA LYS A 204 -18.08 2.08 -0.20
C LYS A 204 -18.67 1.75 -1.57
N ILE A 205 -19.61 2.56 -2.01
CA ILE A 205 -20.27 2.48 -3.31
C ILE A 205 -20.38 3.90 -3.88
N ASN A 206 -20.32 4.03 -5.20
CA ASN A 206 -20.50 5.31 -5.87
C ASN A 206 -21.89 5.38 -6.52
N GLN A 207 -22.37 6.60 -6.83
CA GLN A 207 -23.65 6.79 -7.51
C GLN A 207 -23.74 6.04 -8.84
N HIS A 208 -22.63 5.95 -9.57
CA HIS A 208 -22.55 5.20 -10.81
C HIS A 208 -22.81 3.70 -10.61
N ASP A 209 -22.31 3.13 -9.50
CA ASP A 209 -22.49 1.70 -9.19
C ASP A 209 -23.97 1.43 -8.85
N VAL A 210 -24.58 2.33 -8.07
CA VAL A 210 -26.01 2.27 -7.74
C VAL A 210 -26.86 2.37 -9.00
N ALA A 211 -26.59 3.36 -9.86
CA ALA A 211 -27.33 3.55 -11.11
C ALA A 211 -27.20 2.37 -12.08
N ALA A 212 -26.03 1.73 -12.14
CA ALA A 212 -25.83 0.55 -12.97
C ALA A 212 -26.68 -0.63 -12.49
N VAL A 213 -26.73 -0.86 -11.17
CA VAL A 213 -27.56 -1.92 -10.56
C VAL A 213 -29.05 -1.62 -10.72
N LEU A 214 -29.47 -0.37 -10.53
CA LEU A 214 -30.86 0.04 -10.74
C LEU A 214 -31.28 -0.12 -12.20
N LYS A 215 -30.41 0.18 -13.16
CA LYS A 215 -30.68 -0.06 -14.58
C LYS A 215 -30.83 -1.54 -14.91
N GLU A 216 -30.05 -2.41 -14.29
CA GLU A 216 -30.22 -3.86 -14.43
C GLU A 216 -31.56 -4.30 -13.83
N PHE A 217 -31.91 -3.78 -12.65
CA PHE A 217 -33.20 -4.02 -12.01
C PHE A 217 -34.37 -3.62 -12.92
N GLU A 218 -34.35 -2.40 -13.47
CA GLU A 218 -35.37 -1.91 -14.43
C GLU A 218 -35.48 -2.78 -15.69
N SER A 219 -34.36 -3.37 -16.15
CA SER A 219 -34.38 -4.26 -17.31
C SER A 219 -34.99 -5.63 -17.01
N LEU A 220 -34.93 -6.05 -15.74
CA LEU A 220 -35.50 -7.31 -15.28
C LEU A 220 -36.97 -7.14 -14.87
N ASP A 221 -37.37 -5.96 -14.42
CA ASP A 221 -38.74 -5.62 -14.00
C ASP A 221 -39.65 -5.38 -15.23
N VAL A 222 -39.99 -6.47 -15.92
CA VAL A 222 -40.79 -6.44 -17.15
C VAL A 222 -42.21 -5.91 -16.89
N ASP A 223 -42.78 -6.21 -15.72
CA ASP A 223 -44.12 -5.75 -15.36
C ASP A 223 -44.16 -4.34 -14.75
N GLN A 224 -42.99 -3.71 -14.54
CA GLN A 224 -42.81 -2.39 -13.96
C GLN A 224 -43.49 -2.26 -12.58
N SER A 225 -43.51 -3.34 -11.82
CA SER A 225 -44.12 -3.36 -10.49
C SER A 225 -43.26 -2.64 -9.44
N GLY A 226 -42.00 -2.33 -9.75
CA GLY A 226 -41.01 -1.85 -8.79
C GLY A 226 -40.48 -2.98 -7.89
N THR A 227 -40.77 -4.24 -8.24
CA THR A 227 -40.32 -5.43 -7.52
C THR A 227 -39.93 -6.53 -8.51
N LEU A 228 -38.95 -7.37 -8.17
CA LEU A 228 -38.62 -8.52 -9.01
C LEU A 228 -39.31 -9.78 -8.49
N SER A 229 -40.21 -10.33 -9.30
CA SER A 229 -40.84 -11.62 -9.06
C SER A 229 -40.21 -12.73 -9.90
N THR A 230 -40.56 -13.98 -9.61
CA THR A 230 -40.13 -15.10 -10.46
C THR A 230 -40.69 -15.01 -11.88
N ALA A 231 -41.86 -14.37 -12.06
CA ALA A 231 -42.46 -14.18 -13.38
C ALA A 231 -41.61 -13.25 -14.25
N ASP A 232 -41.13 -12.15 -13.68
CA ASP A 232 -40.29 -11.16 -14.36
C ASP A 232 -38.99 -11.78 -14.88
N LEU A 233 -38.33 -12.59 -14.04
CA LEU A 233 -37.11 -13.29 -14.43
C LEU A 233 -37.34 -14.29 -15.56
N THR A 234 -38.48 -14.99 -15.57
CA THR A 234 -38.81 -15.93 -16.66
C THR A 234 -39.12 -15.21 -17.97
N LEU A 235 -39.79 -14.04 -17.90
CA LEU A 235 -40.13 -13.24 -19.07
C LEU A 235 -38.88 -12.59 -19.67
N ALA A 236 -38.00 -12.03 -18.83
CA ALA A 236 -36.73 -11.44 -19.24
C ALA A 236 -35.79 -12.46 -19.92
N GLN A 237 -35.80 -13.74 -19.49
CA GLN A 237 -35.02 -14.83 -20.12
C GLN A 237 -35.60 -15.31 -21.47
N SER A 238 -36.88 -15.06 -21.71
CA SER A 238 -37.57 -15.46 -22.94
C SER A 238 -37.55 -14.39 -24.04
N SER A 239 -37.02 -13.21 -23.73
CA SER A 239 -36.92 -12.02 -24.58
C SER A 239 -35.53 -11.91 -25.23
#